data_AF-A0A1I0T2X6-F1
#
_entry.id   AF-A0A1I0T2X6-F1
#
_cell.length_a   1.000
_cell.length_b   1.000
_cell.length_c   1.000
_cell.angle_alpha   90.00
_cell.angle_beta   90.00
_cell.angle_gamma   90.00
#
_symmetry.space_group_name_H-M   'P 1'
#
loop_
_entity.id
_entity.type
_entity.pdbx_description
1 polymer ?
#
loop_
_entity_poly.entity_id
_entity_poly.type
_entity_poly.pdbx_seq_one_letter_code
_entity_poly.pdbx_strand_id
1 'polypeptide(L)'
;MATFKDFRNNIKPNWCPGCGDFSVQAAIQRAAANVGLEPHELVVVSGIGCSGRISGYINSYGFHGVHGRALPIAQGVKMANRDLTVIAAGGDGDGFAIGMGHTIHAIRRNIDITYIVMDNQIYGLTKGQTSPRSEVGFKTKSTPQGSVEPALSVMEMALTAGATFVAQSFSSDLKELTQLIEEGIKHKGFSLINVFSPCVTYNKVNTYDWFKDNLTSLSSIEGYDPSNREMAMQTLMKHKGLVTGLIYQNKERQSYQDLVPGYSEKPLTEADLTISKEKFDQLVAEFM
;
A
#
# COMPACT_ATOMS: atom_id res chain seq x y z
N MET A 1 -10.69 -20.60 -11.30
CA MET A 1 -10.14 -19.98 -10.10
C MET A 1 -8.71 -20.44 -9.94
N ALA A 2 -7.80 -19.53 -10.25
CA ALA A 2 -6.40 -19.62 -9.93
C ALA A 2 -6.17 -19.96 -8.46
N THR A 3 -5.06 -20.63 -8.21
CA THR A 3 -4.51 -20.90 -6.89
C THR A 3 -3.36 -19.95 -6.61
N PHE A 4 -2.90 -19.87 -5.35
CA PHE A 4 -1.72 -19.06 -5.02
C PHE A 4 -0.46 -19.46 -5.82
N LYS A 5 -0.39 -20.71 -6.33
CA LYS A 5 0.74 -21.17 -7.16
C LYS A 5 0.75 -20.47 -8.51
N ASP A 6 -0.42 -20.13 -9.05
CA ASP A 6 -0.56 -19.47 -10.34
C ASP A 6 -0.09 -18.00 -10.28
N PHE A 7 -0.03 -17.40 -9.09
CA PHE A 7 0.56 -16.09 -8.84
C PHE A 7 2.09 -16.11 -8.60
N ARG A 8 2.75 -17.27 -8.74
CA ARG A 8 4.21 -17.39 -8.69
C ARG A 8 4.81 -17.37 -10.09
N ASN A 9 5.93 -16.68 -10.25
CA ASN A 9 6.72 -16.72 -11.47
C ASN A 9 8.07 -17.43 -11.23
N ASN A 10 8.88 -17.56 -12.29
CA ASN A 10 10.18 -18.24 -12.22
C ASN A 10 11.33 -17.32 -11.76
N ILE A 11 11.03 -16.09 -11.33
CA ILE A 11 12.02 -15.13 -10.86
C ILE A 11 12.22 -15.32 -9.37
N LYS A 12 13.44 -15.67 -8.97
CA LYS A 12 13.80 -15.80 -7.55
C LYS A 12 14.03 -14.42 -6.95
N PRO A 13 13.31 -14.04 -5.87
CA PRO A 13 13.58 -12.78 -5.19
C PRO A 13 15.01 -12.74 -4.66
N ASN A 14 15.69 -11.63 -4.87
CA ASN A 14 17.07 -11.43 -4.42
C ASN A 14 17.16 -10.63 -3.12
N TRP A 15 16.12 -10.69 -2.28
CA TRP A 15 16.14 -10.15 -0.92
C TRP A 15 17.07 -10.96 -0.02
N CYS A 16 17.56 -10.32 1.04
CA CYS A 16 18.44 -10.96 2.00
C CYS A 16 17.72 -12.13 2.71
N PRO A 17 18.39 -13.26 3.00
CA PRO A 17 17.80 -14.34 3.79
C PRO A 17 17.29 -13.81 5.13
N GLY A 18 16.00 -14.05 5.42
CA GLY A 18 15.33 -13.53 6.62
C GLY A 18 14.67 -12.16 6.46
N CYS A 19 14.66 -11.56 5.25
CA CYS A 19 13.91 -10.33 4.99
C CYS A 19 12.38 -10.55 5.12
N GLY A 20 11.67 -9.62 5.76
CA GLY A 20 10.21 -9.68 5.90
C GLY A 20 9.42 -9.58 4.59
N ASP A 21 10.02 -9.01 3.53
CA ASP A 21 9.35 -8.80 2.24
C ASP A 21 8.93 -10.13 1.57
N PHE A 22 9.61 -11.25 1.89
CA PHE A 22 9.20 -12.59 1.45
C PHE A 22 7.78 -12.96 1.91
N SER A 23 7.43 -12.61 3.15
CA SER A 23 6.09 -12.87 3.68
C SER A 23 5.05 -11.96 3.02
N VAL A 24 5.41 -10.71 2.74
CA VAL A 24 4.51 -9.76 2.05
C VAL A 24 4.19 -10.25 0.65
N GLN A 25 5.18 -10.71 -0.10
CA GLN A 25 4.98 -11.35 -1.40
C GLN A 25 4.03 -12.55 -1.29
N ALA A 26 4.28 -13.45 -0.34
CA ALA A 26 3.45 -14.63 -0.14
C ALA A 26 2.00 -14.27 0.25
N ALA A 27 1.81 -13.22 1.05
CA ALA A 27 0.50 -12.75 1.47
C ALA A 27 -0.30 -12.18 0.29
N ILE A 28 0.32 -11.37 -0.57
CA ILE A 28 -0.33 -10.83 -1.78
C ILE A 28 -0.79 -11.98 -2.70
N GLN A 29 0.09 -12.97 -2.97
CA GLN A 29 -0.24 -14.12 -3.82
C GLN A 29 -1.40 -14.94 -3.27
N ARG A 30 -1.46 -15.13 -1.95
CA ARG A 30 -2.56 -15.84 -1.28
C ARG A 30 -3.84 -15.04 -1.29
N ALA A 31 -3.77 -13.76 -0.94
CA ALA A 31 -4.94 -12.89 -0.90
C ALA A 31 -5.60 -12.80 -2.29
N ALA A 32 -4.80 -12.60 -3.35
CA ALA A 32 -5.30 -12.57 -4.73
C ALA A 32 -6.06 -13.85 -5.11
N ALA A 33 -5.48 -15.01 -4.82
CA ALA A 33 -6.15 -16.29 -5.07
C ALA A 33 -7.41 -16.49 -4.20
N ASN A 34 -7.36 -16.11 -2.92
CA ASN A 34 -8.47 -16.26 -1.98
C ASN A 34 -9.67 -15.38 -2.34
N VAL A 35 -9.43 -14.20 -2.93
CA VAL A 35 -10.51 -13.34 -3.45
C VAL A 35 -10.98 -13.75 -4.84
N GLY A 36 -10.42 -14.83 -5.42
CA GLY A 36 -10.85 -15.42 -6.67
C GLY A 36 -10.30 -14.75 -7.94
N LEU A 37 -9.26 -13.91 -7.83
CA LEU A 37 -8.64 -13.27 -8.98
C LEU A 37 -7.87 -14.29 -9.82
N GLU A 38 -7.85 -14.05 -11.11
CA GLU A 38 -6.92 -14.65 -12.06
C GLU A 38 -5.71 -13.70 -12.27
N PRO A 39 -4.52 -14.22 -12.61
CA PRO A 39 -3.29 -13.41 -12.77
C PRO A 39 -3.42 -12.18 -13.68
N HIS A 40 -4.25 -12.26 -14.73
CA HIS A 40 -4.45 -11.19 -15.70
C HIS A 40 -5.40 -10.09 -15.20
N GLU A 41 -6.10 -10.29 -14.08
CA GLU A 41 -6.99 -9.31 -13.45
C GLU A 41 -6.26 -8.46 -12.40
N LEU A 42 -5.02 -8.85 -12.05
CA LEU A 42 -4.20 -8.16 -11.05
C LEU A 42 -3.09 -7.34 -11.72
N VAL A 43 -2.92 -6.10 -11.24
CA VAL A 43 -1.75 -5.26 -11.53
C VAL A 43 -1.05 -4.91 -10.22
N VAL A 44 0.25 -5.20 -10.14
CA VAL A 44 1.12 -4.77 -9.03
C VAL A 44 2.03 -3.63 -9.49
N VAL A 45 1.81 -2.42 -8.96
CA VAL A 45 2.60 -1.23 -9.27
C VAL A 45 3.54 -0.94 -8.09
N SER A 46 4.83 -0.75 -8.35
CA SER A 46 5.80 -0.51 -7.30
C SER A 46 6.72 0.67 -7.58
N GLY A 47 7.22 1.28 -6.49
CA GLY A 47 8.24 2.33 -6.53
C GLY A 47 9.66 1.75 -6.51
N ILE A 48 10.63 2.48 -5.97
CA ILE A 48 12.04 2.05 -5.91
C ILE A 48 12.43 1.70 -4.47
N GLY A 49 13.06 0.53 -4.30
CA GLY A 49 13.53 0.03 -3.00
C GLY A 49 13.75 -1.48 -3.04
N CYS A 50 14.11 -2.09 -1.91
CA CYS A 50 14.05 -3.55 -1.78
C CYS A 50 12.61 -4.01 -2.02
N SER A 51 11.68 -3.37 -1.32
CA SER A 51 10.23 -3.49 -1.51
C SER A 51 9.77 -3.23 -2.94
N GLY A 52 10.38 -2.25 -3.63
CA GLY A 52 10.06 -1.88 -5.02
C GLY A 52 10.19 -3.02 -6.02
N ARG A 53 10.99 -4.04 -5.74
CA ARG A 53 11.16 -5.19 -6.64
C ARG A 53 9.98 -6.16 -6.67
N ILE A 54 9.01 -6.02 -5.74
CA ILE A 54 7.92 -6.97 -5.55
C ILE A 54 7.05 -7.20 -6.79
N SER A 55 6.88 -6.18 -7.64
CA SER A 55 6.10 -6.29 -8.90
C SER A 55 6.72 -7.27 -9.90
N GLY A 56 8.03 -7.51 -9.82
CA GLY A 56 8.72 -8.51 -10.65
C GLY A 56 8.68 -9.94 -10.09
N TYR A 57 8.13 -10.15 -8.89
CA TYR A 57 8.14 -11.46 -8.20
C TYR A 57 6.75 -12.10 -8.07
N ILE A 58 5.73 -11.46 -8.64
CA ILE A 58 4.35 -11.94 -8.66
C ILE A 58 3.99 -12.19 -10.12
N ASN A 59 3.37 -13.33 -10.42
CA ASN A 59 2.84 -13.60 -11.76
C ASN A 59 1.51 -12.87 -11.91
N SER A 60 1.59 -11.66 -12.45
CA SER A 60 0.48 -10.76 -12.76
C SER A 60 0.99 -9.70 -13.73
N TYR A 61 0.16 -8.75 -14.14
CA TYR A 61 0.72 -7.52 -14.69
C TYR A 61 1.53 -6.80 -13.60
N GLY A 62 2.70 -6.28 -13.97
CA GLY A 62 3.64 -5.62 -13.05
C GLY A 62 4.20 -4.34 -13.65
N PHE A 63 4.23 -3.26 -12.87
CA PHE A 63 4.85 -1.99 -13.27
C PHE A 63 5.83 -1.52 -12.19
N HIS A 64 7.13 -1.59 -12.48
CA HIS A 64 8.17 -1.04 -11.62
C HIS A 64 8.46 0.40 -12.07
N GLY A 65 7.90 1.36 -11.35
CA GLY A 65 7.98 2.77 -11.67
C GLY A 65 9.23 3.44 -11.13
N VAL A 66 9.11 4.75 -10.85
CA VAL A 66 10.20 5.55 -10.27
C VAL A 66 9.93 5.87 -8.80
N HIS A 67 10.97 6.30 -8.10
CA HIS A 67 10.94 6.44 -6.64
C HIS A 67 9.84 7.39 -6.17
N GLY A 68 8.96 6.90 -5.29
CA GLY A 68 7.82 7.62 -4.74
C GLY A 68 6.69 7.89 -5.74
N ARG A 69 6.66 7.20 -6.89
CA ARG A 69 5.62 7.40 -7.92
C ARG A 69 4.73 6.16 -8.13
N ALA A 70 4.78 5.17 -7.25
CA ALA A 70 3.89 4.00 -7.32
C ALA A 70 2.40 4.41 -7.34
N LEU A 71 2.00 5.30 -6.43
CA LEU A 71 0.61 5.74 -6.29
C LEU A 71 0.04 6.54 -7.47
N PRO A 72 0.72 7.56 -8.05
CA PRO A 72 0.19 8.23 -9.22
C PRO A 72 0.05 7.28 -10.42
N ILE A 73 1.00 6.35 -10.60
CA ILE A 73 0.92 5.33 -11.65
C ILE A 73 -0.26 4.39 -11.41
N ALA A 74 -0.40 3.85 -10.19
CA ALA A 74 -1.48 2.94 -9.81
C ALA A 74 -2.87 3.58 -9.98
N GLN A 75 -3.03 4.85 -9.59
CA GLN A 75 -4.28 5.60 -9.82
C GLN A 75 -4.57 5.72 -11.32
N GLY A 76 -3.56 6.03 -12.14
CA GLY A 76 -3.72 6.08 -13.59
C GLY A 76 -4.18 4.74 -14.18
N VAL A 77 -3.58 3.63 -13.75
CA VAL A 77 -3.98 2.27 -14.16
C VAL A 77 -5.44 2.00 -13.81
N LYS A 78 -5.85 2.23 -12.54
CA LYS A 78 -7.22 1.97 -12.10
C LYS A 78 -8.25 2.85 -12.81
N MET A 79 -7.92 4.12 -13.03
CA MET A 79 -8.80 5.03 -13.75
C MET A 79 -8.90 4.68 -15.24
N ALA A 80 -7.83 4.17 -15.86
CA ALA A 80 -7.86 3.75 -17.26
C ALA A 80 -8.61 2.42 -17.46
N ASN A 81 -8.49 1.47 -16.52
CA ASN A 81 -9.18 0.20 -16.59
C ASN A 81 -9.74 -0.18 -15.21
N ARG A 82 -11.06 -0.02 -15.08
CA ARG A 82 -11.80 -0.21 -13.82
C ARG A 82 -11.91 -1.67 -13.40
N ASP A 83 -11.78 -2.60 -14.33
CA ASP A 83 -11.97 -4.03 -14.09
C ASP A 83 -10.73 -4.66 -13.45
N LEU A 84 -9.58 -3.99 -13.53
CA LEU A 84 -8.35 -4.45 -12.90
C LEU A 84 -8.40 -4.21 -11.38
N THR A 85 -7.96 -5.22 -10.63
CA THR A 85 -7.55 -5.05 -9.25
C THR A 85 -6.13 -4.48 -9.24
N VAL A 86 -5.95 -3.34 -8.58
CA VAL A 86 -4.66 -2.63 -8.58
C VAL A 86 -4.11 -2.58 -7.16
N ILE A 87 -2.92 -3.16 -6.99
CA ILE A 87 -2.14 -3.09 -5.76
C ILE A 87 -0.92 -2.21 -6.02
N ALA A 88 -0.81 -1.10 -5.29
CA ALA A 88 0.43 -0.36 -5.17
C ALA A 88 1.28 -0.95 -4.04
N ALA A 89 2.60 -0.98 -4.20
CA ALA A 89 3.51 -1.44 -3.16
C ALA A 89 4.79 -0.60 -3.09
N GLY A 90 5.29 -0.38 -1.88
CA GLY A 90 6.50 0.43 -1.67
C GLY A 90 7.11 0.23 -0.30
N GLY A 91 8.26 0.85 -0.06
CA GLY A 91 8.86 0.93 1.28
C GLY A 91 8.39 2.19 2.00
N ASP A 92 8.60 2.23 3.30
CA ASP A 92 8.40 3.41 4.15
C ASP A 92 8.97 4.70 3.54
N GLY A 93 10.22 4.69 3.09
CA GLY A 93 10.83 5.88 2.52
C GLY A 93 10.39 6.19 1.07
N ASP A 94 9.94 5.20 0.31
CA ASP A 94 9.32 5.41 -1.01
C ASP A 94 7.96 6.09 -0.87
N GLY A 95 7.13 5.61 0.06
CA GLY A 95 5.77 6.11 0.28
C GLY A 95 5.67 7.37 1.14
N PHE A 96 6.54 7.50 2.15
CA PHE A 96 6.43 8.53 3.19
C PHE A 96 7.58 9.53 3.23
N ALA A 97 8.57 9.43 2.35
CA ALA A 97 9.49 10.54 2.08
C ALA A 97 9.13 11.19 0.74
N ILE A 98 9.81 10.80 -0.33
CA ILE A 98 9.65 11.37 -1.68
C ILE A 98 8.24 11.15 -2.26
N GLY A 99 7.52 10.10 -1.81
CA GLY A 99 6.14 9.81 -2.21
C GLY A 99 5.06 10.47 -1.35
N MET A 100 5.41 11.17 -0.26
CA MET A 100 4.46 11.62 0.76
C MET A 100 3.29 12.42 0.18
N GLY A 101 3.58 13.40 -0.68
CA GLY A 101 2.53 14.22 -1.29
C GLY A 101 1.51 13.37 -2.06
N HIS A 102 1.96 12.34 -2.78
CA HIS A 102 1.07 11.44 -3.50
C HIS A 102 0.27 10.54 -2.57
N THR A 103 0.86 10.08 -1.47
CA THR A 103 0.18 9.30 -0.43
C THR A 103 -1.00 10.08 0.15
N ILE A 104 -0.79 11.32 0.57
CA ILE A 104 -1.86 12.19 1.09
C ILE A 104 -2.97 12.38 0.05
N HIS A 105 -2.62 12.63 -1.21
CA HIS A 105 -3.63 12.83 -2.24
C HIS A 105 -4.35 11.54 -2.67
N ALA A 106 -3.69 10.39 -2.63
CA ALA A 106 -4.34 9.09 -2.89
C ALA A 106 -5.40 8.79 -1.82
N ILE A 107 -5.06 9.01 -0.55
CA ILE A 107 -5.99 8.93 0.58
C ILE A 107 -7.18 9.86 0.37
N ARG A 108 -6.92 11.13 0.05
CA ARG A 108 -7.98 12.14 -0.15
C ARG A 108 -8.90 11.79 -1.31
N ARG A 109 -8.35 11.30 -2.43
CA ARG A 109 -9.14 10.94 -3.61
C ARG A 109 -10.01 9.71 -3.35
N ASN A 110 -9.52 8.73 -2.58
CA ASN A 110 -10.26 7.49 -2.32
C ASN A 110 -10.52 6.67 -3.60
N ILE A 111 -9.56 6.63 -4.52
CA ILE A 111 -9.61 5.72 -5.69
C ILE A 111 -9.48 4.28 -5.19
N ASP A 112 -10.24 3.36 -5.78
CA ASP A 112 -10.31 1.93 -5.43
C ASP A 112 -9.00 1.18 -5.74
N ILE A 113 -7.99 1.36 -4.89
CA ILE A 113 -6.69 0.70 -4.96
C ILE A 113 -6.21 0.33 -3.55
N THR A 114 -5.46 -0.76 -3.44
CA THR A 114 -4.79 -1.16 -2.20
C THR A 114 -3.33 -0.72 -2.24
N TYR A 115 -2.86 0.00 -1.22
CA TYR A 115 -1.45 0.36 -1.04
C TYR A 115 -0.83 -0.40 0.12
N ILE A 116 0.17 -1.22 -0.18
CA ILE A 116 0.89 -2.04 0.80
C ILE A 116 2.28 -1.45 1.02
N VAL A 117 2.55 -1.01 2.24
CA VAL A 117 3.84 -0.44 2.62
C VAL A 117 4.64 -1.45 3.44
N MET A 118 5.81 -1.81 2.93
CA MET A 118 6.80 -2.63 3.63
C MET A 118 7.65 -1.71 4.52
N ASP A 119 7.17 -1.47 5.74
CA ASP A 119 7.80 -0.60 6.73
C ASP A 119 8.90 -1.34 7.49
N ASN A 120 10.14 -1.13 7.03
CA ASN A 120 11.34 -1.68 7.64
C ASN A 120 12.14 -0.62 8.44
N GLN A 121 11.60 0.61 8.50
CA GLN A 121 12.14 1.77 9.19
C GLN A 121 13.57 2.15 8.77
N ILE A 122 13.97 1.84 7.53
CA ILE A 122 15.30 2.12 7.00
C ILE A 122 15.38 2.07 5.47
N TYR A 123 16.22 2.90 4.85
CA TYR A 123 16.51 2.74 3.42
C TYR A 123 17.44 1.54 3.14
N GLY A 124 16.87 0.35 3.02
CA GLY A 124 17.62 -0.90 2.84
C GLY A 124 18.44 -0.96 1.53
N LEU A 125 17.82 -0.64 0.39
CA LEU A 125 18.47 -0.79 -0.93
C LEU A 125 19.70 0.10 -1.10
N THR A 126 19.64 1.31 -0.55
CA THR A 126 20.73 2.29 -0.60
C THR A 126 21.76 2.11 0.52
N LYS A 127 21.70 0.98 1.24
CA LYS A 127 22.66 0.54 2.26
C LYS A 127 22.51 1.18 3.65
N GLY A 128 21.27 1.46 4.06
CA GLY A 128 20.90 1.63 5.47
C GLY A 128 20.93 3.07 5.97
N GLN A 129 20.38 4.03 5.23
CA GLN A 129 20.15 5.40 5.70
C GLN A 129 18.85 5.49 6.50
N THR A 130 18.76 6.50 7.38
CA THR A 130 17.53 6.81 8.13
C THR A 130 16.36 7.04 7.17
N SER A 131 15.19 6.51 7.50
CA SER A 131 13.93 6.81 6.80
C SER A 131 13.06 7.72 7.67
N PRO A 132 11.93 8.24 7.15
CA PRO A 132 10.94 8.97 7.96
C PRO A 132 10.30 8.16 9.08
N ARG A 133 10.52 6.84 9.11
CA ARG A 133 10.01 5.92 10.13
C ARG A 133 11.07 5.48 11.13
N SER A 134 12.32 5.86 10.92
CA SER A 134 13.38 5.62 11.90
C SER A 134 13.17 6.49 13.15
N GLU A 135 13.32 5.89 14.33
CA GLU A 135 13.16 6.58 15.61
C GLU A 135 14.26 7.62 15.90
N VAL A 136 13.96 8.57 16.78
CA VAL A 136 14.95 9.53 17.30
C VAL A 136 16.11 8.76 17.94
N GLY A 137 17.33 9.21 17.67
CA GLY A 137 18.55 8.56 18.13
C GLY A 137 18.99 7.35 17.29
N PHE A 138 18.21 6.93 16.27
CA PHE A 138 18.58 5.80 15.42
C PHE A 138 19.85 6.12 14.62
N LYS A 139 20.93 5.39 14.91
CA LYS A 139 22.25 5.62 14.30
C LYS A 139 22.37 4.85 13.00
N THR A 140 22.71 5.57 11.94
CA THR A 140 23.00 4.99 10.62
C THR A 140 24.30 5.53 10.06
N LYS A 141 24.72 5.07 8.88
CA LYS A 141 25.91 5.61 8.20
C LYS A 141 25.77 7.10 7.85
N SER A 142 24.56 7.55 7.49
CA SER A 142 24.29 8.95 7.17
C SER A 142 23.89 9.79 8.40
N THR A 143 23.48 9.14 9.49
CA THR A 143 23.14 9.77 10.77
C THR A 143 23.97 9.16 11.92
N PRO A 144 25.31 9.35 11.93
CA PRO A 144 26.18 8.68 12.91
C PRO A 144 25.93 9.12 14.36
N GLN A 145 25.38 10.31 14.56
CA GLN A 145 24.99 10.83 15.88
C GLN A 145 23.56 10.44 16.28
N GLY A 146 22.84 9.73 15.39
CA GLY A 146 21.42 9.41 15.56
C GLY A 146 20.51 10.34 14.75
N SER A 147 19.32 9.85 14.39
CA SER A 147 18.26 10.72 13.85
C SER A 147 17.84 11.75 14.88
N VAL A 148 17.57 12.99 14.43
CA VAL A 148 17.09 14.07 15.30
C VAL A 148 15.59 14.35 15.10
N GLU A 149 15.02 13.88 14.00
CA GLU A 149 13.63 14.07 13.66
C GLU A 149 12.77 12.94 14.26
N PRO A 150 11.58 13.26 14.79
CA PRO A 150 10.66 12.24 15.26
C PRO A 150 10.16 11.37 14.10
N ALA A 151 9.97 10.08 14.37
CA ALA A 151 9.37 9.17 13.42
C ALA A 151 7.94 9.62 13.08
N LEU A 152 7.59 9.54 11.81
CA LEU A 152 6.27 9.91 11.33
C LEU A 152 5.21 8.90 11.81
N SER A 153 4.18 9.38 12.50
CA SER A 153 2.98 8.59 12.84
C SER A 153 2.07 8.38 11.61
N VAL A 154 2.43 7.45 10.73
CA VAL A 154 1.75 7.26 9.43
C VAL A 154 0.28 6.88 9.58
N MET A 155 -0.06 5.99 10.52
CA MET A 155 -1.46 5.56 10.68
C MET A 155 -2.33 6.72 11.19
N GLU A 156 -1.83 7.52 12.14
CA GLU A 156 -2.50 8.74 12.61
C GLU A 156 -2.64 9.78 11.48
N MET A 157 -1.59 9.97 10.69
CA MET A 157 -1.60 10.82 9.50
C MET A 157 -2.65 10.33 8.49
N ALA A 158 -2.75 9.03 8.24
CA ALA A 158 -3.70 8.46 7.30
C ALA A 158 -5.14 8.68 7.76
N LEU A 159 -5.42 8.46 9.06
CA LEU A 159 -6.71 8.81 9.63
C LEU A 159 -6.99 10.31 9.46
N THR A 160 -6.03 11.17 9.75
CA THR A 160 -6.18 12.64 9.64
C THR A 160 -6.43 13.09 8.20
N ALA A 161 -5.74 12.49 7.23
CA ALA A 161 -5.91 12.76 5.80
C ALA A 161 -7.24 12.25 5.23
N GLY A 162 -7.98 11.44 5.98
CA GLY A 162 -9.32 10.97 5.64
C GLY A 162 -9.36 9.61 4.93
N ALA A 163 -8.43 8.71 5.26
CA ALA A 163 -8.43 7.34 4.74
C ALA A 163 -9.72 6.59 5.14
N THR A 164 -10.22 5.77 4.23
CA THR A 164 -11.44 4.96 4.43
C THR A 164 -11.13 3.52 4.80
N PHE A 165 -9.89 3.07 4.64
CA PHE A 165 -9.42 1.77 5.12
C PHE A 165 -7.96 1.91 5.55
N VAL A 166 -7.69 1.58 6.81
CA VAL A 166 -6.36 1.62 7.43
C VAL A 166 -6.16 0.33 8.19
N ALA A 167 -5.08 -0.39 7.88
CA ALA A 167 -4.73 -1.62 8.55
C ALA A 167 -3.21 -1.71 8.74
N GLN A 168 -2.80 -2.48 9.74
CA GLN A 168 -1.39 -2.73 9.98
C GLN A 168 -1.17 -4.18 10.37
N SER A 169 -0.12 -4.81 9.87
CA SER A 169 0.24 -6.18 10.26
C SER A 169 1.75 -6.36 10.36
N PHE A 170 2.16 -7.55 10.76
CA PHE A 170 3.55 -7.93 10.90
C PHE A 170 3.90 -9.05 9.93
N SER A 171 5.03 -8.94 9.25
CA SER A 171 5.47 -9.95 8.28
C SER A 171 5.62 -11.37 8.84
N SER A 172 5.72 -11.58 10.16
CA SER A 172 5.66 -12.94 10.75
C SER A 172 4.25 -13.49 10.88
N ASP A 173 3.21 -12.66 10.95
CA ASP A 173 1.81 -13.11 10.97
C ASP A 173 1.25 -13.14 9.54
N LEU A 174 1.67 -14.15 8.79
CA LEU A 174 1.25 -14.33 7.40
C LEU A 174 -0.27 -14.51 7.27
N LYS A 175 -0.94 -15.01 8.31
CA LYS A 175 -2.39 -15.25 8.29
C LYS A 175 -3.14 -13.92 8.38
N GLU A 176 -2.84 -13.12 9.41
CA GLU A 176 -3.44 -11.80 9.59
C GLU A 176 -3.13 -10.90 8.40
N LEU A 177 -1.88 -10.87 7.94
CA LEU A 177 -1.49 -10.07 6.77
C LEU A 177 -2.26 -10.46 5.51
N THR A 178 -2.44 -11.76 5.25
CA THR A 178 -3.24 -12.23 4.10
C THR A 178 -4.68 -11.74 4.23
N GLN A 179 -5.29 -11.90 5.40
CA GLN A 179 -6.68 -11.46 5.65
C GLN A 179 -6.85 -9.95 5.44
N LEU A 180 -5.95 -9.12 5.98
CA LEU A 180 -6.04 -7.66 5.81
C LEU A 180 -5.87 -7.24 4.35
N ILE A 181 -5.02 -7.93 3.57
CA ILE A 181 -4.89 -7.68 2.13
C ILE A 181 -6.19 -8.06 1.40
N GLU A 182 -6.80 -9.20 1.73
CA GLU A 182 -8.11 -9.58 1.15
C GLU A 182 -9.20 -8.54 1.46
N GLU A 183 -9.27 -8.07 2.71
CA GLU A 183 -10.21 -7.03 3.13
C GLU A 183 -9.93 -5.70 2.41
N GLY A 184 -8.65 -5.35 2.25
CA GLY A 184 -8.22 -4.14 1.54
C GLY A 184 -8.49 -4.16 0.03
N ILE A 185 -8.46 -5.34 -0.60
CA ILE A 185 -8.85 -5.53 -2.01
C ILE A 185 -10.38 -5.44 -2.17
N LYS A 186 -11.14 -5.96 -1.20
CA LYS A 186 -12.62 -5.95 -1.24
C LYS A 186 -13.20 -4.57 -0.92
N HIS A 187 -12.47 -3.75 -0.18
CA HIS A 187 -12.88 -2.40 0.21
C HIS A 187 -13.00 -1.47 -1.01
N LYS A 188 -14.14 -0.79 -1.16
CA LYS A 188 -14.41 0.12 -2.28
C LYS A 188 -13.85 1.51 -2.02
N GLY A 189 -12.55 1.67 -2.26
CA GLY A 189 -11.84 2.91 -2.01
C GLY A 189 -10.35 2.71 -1.79
N PHE A 190 -9.67 3.72 -1.24
CA PHE A 190 -8.24 3.64 -0.99
C PHE A 190 -7.95 2.89 0.31
N SER A 191 -7.27 1.75 0.19
CA SER A 191 -6.86 0.91 1.33
C SER A 191 -5.39 1.09 1.63
N LEU A 192 -5.04 1.59 2.82
CA LEU A 192 -3.65 1.65 3.29
C LEU A 192 -3.37 0.48 4.24
N ILE A 193 -2.42 -0.38 3.86
CA ILE A 193 -1.95 -1.50 4.68
C ILE A 193 -0.47 -1.30 4.97
N ASN A 194 -0.14 -0.98 6.22
CA ASN A 194 1.24 -0.94 6.67
C ASN A 194 1.69 -2.33 7.14
N VAL A 195 2.89 -2.75 6.76
CA VAL A 195 3.44 -4.05 7.16
C VAL A 195 4.80 -3.84 7.79
N PHE A 196 4.92 -4.14 9.08
CA PHE A 196 6.23 -4.19 9.72
C PHE A 196 7.06 -5.33 9.10
N SER A 197 8.09 -4.96 8.35
CA SER A 197 8.92 -5.87 7.56
C SER A 197 10.39 -5.74 7.98
N PRO A 198 10.89 -6.53 8.94
CA PRO A 198 12.24 -6.33 9.46
C PRO A 198 13.34 -6.41 8.40
N CYS A 199 14.19 -5.38 8.33
CA CYS A 199 15.41 -5.39 7.53
C CYS A 199 16.57 -6.00 8.32
N VAL A 200 16.71 -7.33 8.24
CA VAL A 200 17.74 -8.08 8.98
C VAL A 200 19.18 -7.65 8.68
N THR A 201 19.43 -6.99 7.55
CA THR A 201 20.77 -6.55 7.16
C THR A 201 21.18 -5.25 7.84
N TYR A 202 20.30 -4.24 7.85
CA TYR A 202 20.67 -2.87 8.23
C TYR A 202 19.94 -2.35 9.48
N ASN A 203 18.69 -2.75 9.73
CA ASN A 203 17.99 -2.34 10.95
C ASN A 203 18.20 -3.40 12.05
N LYS A 204 19.12 -3.11 12.98
CA LYS A 204 19.47 -3.99 14.11
C LYS A 204 18.69 -3.68 15.39
N VAL A 205 17.82 -2.66 15.37
CA VAL A 205 17.02 -2.24 16.51
C VAL A 205 15.63 -2.85 16.40
N ASN A 206 14.91 -2.56 15.32
CA ASN A 206 13.56 -3.07 15.09
C ASN A 206 13.62 -4.46 14.43
N THR A 207 14.08 -5.43 15.21
CA THR A 207 14.19 -6.84 14.82
C THR A 207 12.83 -7.55 14.93
N TYR A 208 12.79 -8.81 14.49
CA TYR A 208 11.59 -9.64 14.66
C TYR A 208 11.15 -9.74 16.13
N ASP A 209 12.09 -9.95 17.05
CA ASP A 209 11.77 -10.11 18.46
C ASP A 209 11.35 -8.78 19.08
N TRP A 210 11.99 -7.68 18.68
CA TRP A 210 11.55 -6.34 19.09
C TRP A 210 10.09 -6.08 18.71
N PHE A 211 9.69 -6.39 17.48
CA PHE A 211 8.28 -6.23 17.09
C PHE A 211 7.34 -7.15 17.87
N LYS A 212 7.70 -8.42 18.09
CA LYS A 212 6.86 -9.34 18.90
C LYS A 212 6.63 -8.82 20.32
N ASP A 213 7.65 -8.22 20.92
CA ASP A 213 7.58 -7.72 22.30
C ASP A 213 6.80 -6.39 22.41
N ASN A 214 6.68 -5.62 21.32
CA ASN A 214 6.14 -4.27 21.34
C ASN A 214 4.79 -4.11 20.61
N LEU A 215 4.39 -5.06 19.77
CA LEU A 215 3.14 -4.99 19.03
C LEU A 215 1.94 -5.41 19.89
N THR A 216 0.86 -4.63 19.79
CA THR A 216 -0.44 -4.96 20.41
C THR A 216 -1.45 -5.36 19.32
N SER A 217 -2.01 -6.57 19.39
CA SER A 217 -3.10 -6.94 18.47
C SER A 217 -4.39 -6.22 18.86
N LEU A 218 -5.04 -5.56 17.91
CA LEU A 218 -6.34 -4.91 18.11
C LEU A 218 -7.42 -5.90 18.52
N SER A 219 -7.32 -7.15 18.06
CA SER A 219 -8.23 -8.24 18.47
C SER A 219 -8.19 -8.57 19.97
N SER A 220 -7.12 -8.17 20.67
CA SER A 220 -6.99 -8.35 22.12
C SER A 220 -7.56 -7.17 22.93
N ILE A 221 -7.96 -6.09 22.26
CA ILE A 221 -8.53 -4.91 22.90
C ILE A 221 -10.05 -5.09 22.97
N GLU A 222 -10.57 -5.27 24.18
CA GLU A 222 -12.00 -5.42 24.41
C GLU A 222 -12.78 -4.19 23.93
N GLY A 223 -13.85 -4.42 23.18
CA GLY A 223 -14.72 -3.36 22.66
C GLY A 223 -14.12 -2.55 21.50
N TYR A 224 -13.00 -2.97 20.92
CA TYR A 224 -12.43 -2.28 19.77
C TYR A 224 -13.35 -2.34 18.54
N ASP A 225 -13.69 -1.19 17.99
CA ASP A 225 -14.57 -1.03 16.83
C ASP A 225 -13.82 -0.31 15.68
N PRO A 226 -13.51 -1.01 14.57
CA PRO A 226 -12.81 -0.42 13.44
C PRO A 226 -13.67 0.58 12.66
N SER A 227 -14.97 0.73 12.94
CA SER A 227 -15.79 1.79 12.35
C SER A 227 -15.66 3.14 13.09
N ASN A 228 -15.11 3.13 14.30
CA ASN A 228 -14.98 4.31 15.15
C ASN A 228 -13.61 4.98 14.97
N ARG A 229 -13.57 6.08 14.21
CA ARG A 229 -12.34 6.84 13.91
C ARG A 229 -11.68 7.44 15.16
N GLU A 230 -12.46 7.88 16.15
CA GLU A 230 -11.92 8.45 17.38
C GLU A 230 -11.23 7.38 18.21
N MET A 231 -11.87 6.22 18.37
CA MET A 231 -11.29 5.06 19.03
C MET A 231 -10.02 4.58 18.33
N ALA A 232 -10.02 4.55 17.00
CA ALA A 232 -8.84 4.21 16.20
C ALA A 232 -7.69 5.20 16.49
N MET A 233 -7.95 6.51 16.48
CA MET A 233 -6.95 7.53 16.77
C MET A 233 -6.39 7.42 18.18
N GLN A 234 -7.26 7.31 19.19
CA GLN A 234 -6.86 7.17 20.60
C GLN A 234 -6.02 5.91 20.82
N THR A 235 -6.40 4.80 20.18
CA THR A 235 -5.67 3.53 20.27
C THR A 235 -4.28 3.65 19.65
N LEU A 236 -4.16 4.27 18.47
CA LEU A 236 -2.85 4.53 17.85
C LEU A 236 -1.96 5.39 18.76
N MET A 237 -2.48 6.48 19.32
CA MET A 237 -1.72 7.35 20.22
C MET A 237 -1.26 6.61 21.48
N LYS A 238 -2.17 5.85 22.11
CA LYS A 238 -1.88 5.07 23.33
C LYS A 238 -0.78 4.04 23.11
N HIS A 239 -0.79 3.37 21.96
CA HIS A 239 0.15 2.31 21.60
C HIS A 239 1.31 2.79 20.70
N LYS A 240 1.48 4.11 20.53
CA LYS A 240 2.53 4.72 19.67
C LYS A 240 2.55 4.17 18.24
N GLY A 241 1.37 3.85 17.71
CA GLY A 241 1.19 3.25 16.39
C GLY A 241 1.66 1.79 16.28
N LEU A 242 2.05 1.11 17.36
CA LEU A 242 2.54 -0.27 17.36
C LEU A 242 1.38 -1.26 17.59
N VAL A 243 0.41 -1.25 16.67
CA VAL A 243 -0.76 -2.14 16.71
C VAL A 243 -0.83 -3.04 15.47
N THR A 244 -1.53 -4.17 15.55
CA THR A 244 -1.83 -5.02 14.38
C THR A 244 -3.33 -5.31 14.26
N GLY A 245 -3.82 -5.46 13.03
CA GLY A 245 -5.22 -5.65 12.68
C GLY A 245 -5.79 -4.54 11.81
N LEU A 246 -7.10 -4.59 11.60
CA LEU A 246 -7.87 -3.55 10.92
C LEU A 246 -8.05 -2.36 11.87
N ILE A 247 -7.37 -1.25 11.59
CA ILE A 247 -7.38 -0.04 12.44
C ILE A 247 -8.64 0.79 12.20
N TYR A 248 -9.03 0.95 10.94
CA TYR A 248 -10.20 1.75 10.59
C TYR A 248 -10.79 1.32 9.27
N GLN A 249 -12.12 1.29 9.18
CA GLN A 249 -12.85 1.12 7.92
C GLN A 249 -14.14 1.96 7.91
N ASN A 250 -14.28 2.79 6.87
CA ASN A 250 -15.49 3.51 6.52
C ASN A 250 -16.04 2.96 5.20
N LYS A 251 -17.19 2.28 5.27
CA LYS A 251 -17.87 1.68 4.10
C LYS A 251 -18.89 2.61 3.44
N GLU A 252 -19.17 3.77 4.03
CA GLU A 252 -20.19 4.71 3.54
C GLU A 252 -19.64 5.66 2.49
N ARG A 253 -18.34 5.99 2.56
CA ARG A 253 -17.72 6.93 1.62
C ARG A 253 -17.46 6.26 0.28
N GLN A 254 -18.12 6.75 -0.76
CA GLN A 254 -17.94 6.31 -2.15
C GLN A 254 -16.50 6.54 -2.65
N SER A 255 -16.08 5.69 -3.60
CA SER A 255 -14.78 5.84 -4.24
C SER A 255 -14.75 7.06 -5.16
N TYR A 256 -13.56 7.55 -5.49
CA TYR A 256 -13.41 8.69 -6.40
C TYR A 256 -14.16 8.46 -7.71
N GLN A 257 -14.00 7.28 -8.30
CA GLN A 257 -14.49 6.99 -9.63
C GLN A 257 -16.03 6.87 -9.69
N ASP A 258 -16.68 6.59 -8.56
CA ASP A 258 -18.14 6.60 -8.46
C ASP A 258 -18.72 8.02 -8.38
N LEU A 259 -17.89 9.00 -8.02
CA LEU A 259 -18.26 10.40 -7.86
C LEU A 259 -17.95 11.25 -9.10
N VAL A 260 -17.03 10.81 -9.97
CA VAL A 260 -16.62 11.58 -11.15
C VAL A 260 -17.71 11.54 -12.23
N PRO A 261 -18.28 12.68 -12.64
CA PRO A 261 -19.25 12.71 -13.73
C PRO A 261 -18.61 12.22 -15.03
N GLY A 262 -19.30 11.32 -15.73
CA GLY A 262 -18.84 10.79 -17.01
C GLY A 262 -17.72 9.76 -16.91
N TYR A 263 -17.41 9.23 -15.72
CA TYR A 263 -16.54 8.06 -15.63
C TYR A 263 -17.23 6.86 -16.30
N SER A 264 -16.58 6.31 -17.33
CA SER A 264 -17.16 5.27 -18.17
C SER A 264 -17.39 3.97 -17.39
N GLU A 265 -18.54 3.33 -17.65
CA GLU A 265 -18.82 1.99 -17.13
C GLU A 265 -17.96 0.90 -17.79
N LYS A 266 -17.34 1.21 -18.94
CA LYS A 266 -16.37 0.35 -19.64
C LYS A 266 -14.94 0.88 -19.50
N PRO A 267 -13.93 0.00 -19.41
CA PRO A 267 -12.52 0.40 -19.48
C PRO A 267 -12.20 1.26 -20.71
N LEU A 268 -11.23 2.16 -20.59
CA LEU A 268 -10.74 2.97 -21.72
C LEU A 268 -10.16 2.09 -22.84
N THR A 269 -9.64 0.91 -22.50
CA THR A 269 -9.15 -0.09 -23.46
C THR A 269 -10.25 -0.66 -24.36
N GLU A 270 -11.52 -0.48 -24.00
CA GLU A 270 -12.70 -0.88 -24.78
C GLU A 270 -13.46 0.31 -25.37
N ALA A 271 -12.99 1.53 -25.13
CA ALA A 271 -13.64 2.73 -25.64
C ALA A 271 -13.39 2.89 -27.15
N ASP A 272 -14.44 3.30 -27.88
CA ASP A 272 -14.27 3.78 -29.26
C ASP A 272 -13.64 5.17 -29.21
N LEU A 273 -12.40 5.27 -29.69
CA LEU A 273 -11.64 6.51 -29.73
C LEU A 273 -11.90 7.34 -30.99
N THR A 274 -12.80 6.89 -31.87
CA THR A 274 -13.18 7.64 -33.06
C THR A 274 -14.23 8.70 -32.73
N ILE A 275 -14.05 9.89 -33.30
CA ILE A 275 -15.03 10.97 -33.24
C ILE A 275 -15.62 11.16 -34.63
N SER A 276 -16.95 11.21 -34.74
CA SER A 276 -17.59 11.50 -36.03
C SER A 276 -17.27 12.93 -36.47
N LYS A 277 -17.22 13.15 -37.78
CA LYS A 277 -16.96 14.49 -38.32
C LYS A 277 -18.01 15.49 -37.83
N GLU A 278 -19.27 15.10 -37.78
CA GLU A 278 -20.36 15.94 -37.28
C GLU A 278 -20.14 16.35 -35.82
N LYS A 279 -19.69 15.41 -34.97
CA LYS A 279 -19.44 15.71 -33.56
C LYS A 279 -18.19 16.59 -33.39
N PHE A 280 -17.16 16.36 -34.19
CA PHE A 280 -15.97 17.21 -34.22
C PHE A 280 -16.33 18.65 -34.62
N ASP A 281 -17.06 18.81 -35.73
CA ASP A 281 -17.48 20.12 -36.25
C ASP A 281 -18.36 20.86 -35.21
N GLN A 282 -19.25 20.14 -34.51
CA GLN A 282 -20.05 20.70 -33.40
C GLN A 282 -19.16 21.23 -32.26
N LEU A 283 -18.17 20.47 -31.82
CA LEU A 283 -17.27 20.90 -30.73
C LEU A 283 -16.43 22.11 -31.14
N VAL A 284 -15.94 22.14 -32.39
CA VAL A 284 -15.16 23.27 -32.90
C VAL A 284 -16.00 24.55 -32.94
N ALA A 285 -17.29 24.46 -33.28
CA ALA A 285 -18.20 25.59 -33.29
C ALA A 285 -18.46 26.19 -31.89
N GLU A 286 -18.26 25.45 -30.80
CA GLU A 286 -18.39 25.99 -29.43
C GLU A 286 -17.22 26.93 -29.05
N PHE A 287 -16.12 26.92 -29.81
CA PHE A 287 -14.94 27.76 -29.59
C PHE A 287 -14.80 28.95 -30.57
N MET A 288 -15.70 29.05 -31.57
CA MET A 288 -15.74 30.15 -32.56
C MET A 288 -16.85 31.14 -32.22
#